data_AF-A0A8S4E4A6-F1
#
_entry.id   AF-A0A8S4E4A6-F1
#
_cell.length_a   1.000
_cell.length_b   1.000
_cell.length_c   1.000
_cell.angle_alpha   90.00
_cell.angle_beta   90.00
_cell.angle_gamma   90.00
#
_symmetry.space_group_name_H-M   'P 1'
#
loop_
_entity.id
_entity.type
_entity.pdbx_description
1 polymer ?
#
loop_
_entity_poly.entity_id
_entity_poly.type
_entity_poly.pdbx_seq_one_letter_code
_entity_poly.pdbx_strand_id
1 'polypeptide(L)'
;MAVLVLSDSISNYRSSSVQPAAIPPGGYVVPDNASVVAVGWGQTDTNCSKSSPLGLRHVGLRTVDRDTCAARWRQEVPELPDSMLCAGLLGVGGASTCKGDSGGPLVYNGVVVGVTSFGKACDTYFYPDVSTRVSSYTDWINNTVSQNQVVVVHKNSHNTAVAADVTSLMLLAFATSIWIMYSEFSLFF
;
A
#
# COMPACT_ATOMS: atom_id res chain seq x y z
N MET A 1 -0.86 7.86 0.97
CA MET A 1 -1.31 6.87 1.98
C MET A 1 -2.80 7.03 2.19
N ALA A 2 -3.54 5.95 2.45
CA ALA A 2 -4.95 5.97 2.83
C ALA A 2 -5.23 4.83 3.83
N VAL A 3 -6.26 4.97 4.66
CA VAL A 3 -6.79 3.91 5.52
C VAL A 3 -8.23 3.63 5.09
N LEU A 4 -8.56 2.35 4.89
CA LEU A 4 -9.90 1.90 4.55
C LEU A 4 -10.56 1.30 5.79
N VAL A 5 -11.70 1.86 6.20
CA VAL A 5 -12.57 1.28 7.23
C VAL A 5 -13.61 0.42 6.53
N LEU A 6 -13.70 -0.85 6.90
CA LEU A 6 -14.69 -1.78 6.34
C LEU A 6 -16.07 -1.49 6.95
N SER A 7 -17.14 -1.70 6.19
CA SER A 7 -18.52 -1.57 6.69
C SER A 7 -18.83 -2.56 7.80
N ASP A 8 -18.22 -3.75 7.72
CA ASP A 8 -18.48 -4.89 8.58
C ASP A 8 -17.17 -5.54 9.02
N SER A 9 -17.17 -6.17 10.20
CA SER A 9 -16.04 -6.97 10.68
C SER A 9 -15.87 -8.23 9.85
N ILE A 10 -14.63 -8.56 9.48
CA ILE A 10 -14.30 -9.80 8.76
C ILE A 10 -14.61 -11.01 9.66
N SER A 11 -15.56 -11.86 9.24
CA SER A 11 -16.08 -12.97 10.04
C SER A 11 -15.06 -14.05 10.39
N ASN A 12 -14.02 -14.23 9.57
CA ASN A 12 -12.90 -15.14 9.80
C ASN A 12 -11.59 -14.43 10.15
N TYR A 13 -11.66 -13.24 10.78
CA TYR A 13 -10.51 -12.53 11.32
C TYR A 13 -9.68 -13.44 12.26
N ARG A 14 -8.35 -13.43 12.09
CA ARG A 14 -7.38 -14.32 12.77
C ARG A 14 -7.53 -15.82 12.47
N SER A 15 -8.08 -16.18 11.31
CA SER A 15 -8.02 -17.55 10.76
C SER A 15 -6.67 -17.85 10.09
N SER A 16 -6.47 -19.09 9.62
CA SER A 16 -5.27 -19.49 8.86
C SER A 16 -5.09 -18.72 7.54
N SER A 17 -6.16 -18.14 6.99
CA SER A 17 -6.14 -17.40 5.72
C SER A 17 -6.30 -15.88 5.88
N VAL A 18 -6.60 -15.38 7.09
CA VAL A 18 -6.78 -13.95 7.37
C VAL A 18 -6.13 -13.61 8.70
N GLN A 19 -4.99 -12.92 8.64
CA GLN A 19 -4.28 -12.38 9.80
C GLN A 19 -3.99 -10.88 9.60
N PRO A 20 -4.02 -10.05 10.66
CA PRO A 20 -3.52 -8.69 10.58
C PRO A 20 -2.00 -8.70 10.34
N ALA A 21 -1.51 -7.82 9.49
CA ALA A 21 -0.08 -7.59 9.34
C ALA A 21 0.44 -6.61 10.40
N ALA A 22 1.70 -6.75 10.81
CA ALA A 22 2.37 -5.77 11.66
C ALA A 22 2.88 -4.59 10.81
N ILE A 23 2.88 -3.39 11.40
CA ILE A 23 3.54 -2.20 10.84
C ILE A 23 4.71 -1.79 11.75
N PRO A 24 5.78 -1.16 11.23
CA PRO A 24 6.91 -0.74 12.04
C PRO A 24 6.55 0.45 12.95
N PRO A 25 7.29 0.69 14.05
CA PRO A 25 7.16 1.91 14.83
C PRO A 25 7.53 3.15 14.01
N GLY A 26 7.05 4.32 14.45
CA GLY A 26 7.37 5.60 13.83
C GLY A 26 8.88 5.83 13.68
N GLY A 27 9.31 6.31 12.52
CA GLY A 27 10.72 6.59 12.23
C GLY A 27 11.63 5.36 12.03
N TYR A 28 11.13 4.12 12.13
CA TYR A 28 11.95 2.93 11.87
C TYR A 28 12.58 2.93 10.48
N VAL A 29 13.87 2.61 10.40
CA VAL A 29 14.64 2.50 9.17
C VAL A 29 14.90 1.02 8.88
N VAL A 30 14.40 0.55 7.74
CA VAL A 30 14.77 -0.77 7.20
C VAL A 30 16.24 -0.67 6.72
N PRO A 31 17.12 -1.63 7.07
CA PRO A 31 18.51 -1.60 6.59
C PRO A 31 18.61 -1.59 5.06
N ASP A 32 19.67 -1.00 4.53
CA ASP A 32 19.97 -1.04 3.10
C ASP A 32 20.35 -2.48 2.66
N ASN A 33 20.03 -2.84 1.41
CA ASN A 33 20.21 -4.18 0.85
C ASN A 33 19.51 -5.32 1.64
N ALA A 34 18.56 -4.98 2.50
CA ALA A 34 17.71 -5.93 3.20
C ALA A 34 16.83 -6.71 2.21
N SER A 35 16.64 -8.00 2.46
CA SER A 35 15.74 -8.83 1.66
C SER A 35 14.29 -8.49 2.00
N VAL A 36 13.53 -8.03 1.01
CA VAL A 36 12.12 -7.67 1.14
C VAL A 36 11.28 -8.40 0.09
N VAL A 37 9.99 -8.55 0.35
CA VAL A 37 9.06 -9.25 -0.55
C VAL A 37 7.88 -8.34 -0.86
N ALA A 38 7.64 -8.05 -2.14
CA ALA A 38 6.39 -7.44 -2.58
C ALA A 38 5.39 -8.52 -2.98
N VAL A 39 4.10 -8.28 -2.77
CA VAL A 39 3.03 -9.28 -2.93
C VAL A 39 1.83 -8.63 -3.64
N GLY A 40 1.27 -9.29 -4.66
CA GLY A 40 0.15 -8.73 -5.43
C GLY A 40 -0.34 -9.55 -6.63
N TRP A 41 -1.34 -9.00 -7.31
CA TRP A 41 -2.00 -9.56 -8.51
C TRP A 41 -1.74 -8.73 -9.78
N GLY A 42 -0.76 -7.83 -9.74
CA GLY A 42 -0.37 -7.00 -10.86
C GLY A 42 0.10 -7.78 -12.09
N GLN A 43 0.29 -7.04 -13.17
CA GLN A 43 0.77 -7.57 -14.43
C GLN A 43 2.16 -8.19 -14.29
N THR A 44 2.53 -9.09 -15.21
CA THR A 44 3.82 -9.79 -15.18
C THR A 44 4.79 -9.33 -16.28
N ASP A 45 4.44 -8.21 -16.92
CA ASP A 45 5.24 -7.49 -17.91
C ASP A 45 4.65 -6.07 -18.13
N THR A 46 5.49 -5.12 -18.55
CA THR A 46 5.12 -3.72 -18.78
C THR A 46 4.04 -3.51 -19.86
N ASN A 47 3.96 -4.42 -20.83
CA ASN A 47 3.23 -4.26 -22.09
C ASN A 47 1.90 -5.03 -22.12
N CYS A 48 1.44 -5.56 -20.97
CA CYS A 48 0.23 -6.40 -20.88
C CYS A 48 0.25 -7.60 -21.85
N SER A 49 1.43 -8.02 -22.31
CA SER A 49 1.59 -9.06 -23.34
C SER A 49 1.34 -10.47 -22.78
N LYS A 50 1.39 -10.60 -21.46
CA LYS A 50 0.88 -11.75 -20.71
C LYS A 50 -0.39 -11.33 -19.98
N SER A 51 -1.36 -12.24 -19.90
CA SER A 51 -2.55 -12.03 -19.07
C SER A 51 -2.17 -11.80 -17.61
N SER A 52 -2.97 -11.00 -16.89
CA SER A 52 -2.86 -10.90 -15.43
C SER A 52 -2.90 -12.30 -14.81
N PRO A 53 -2.06 -12.57 -13.78
CA PRO A 53 -1.92 -13.91 -13.26
C PRO A 53 -3.22 -14.38 -12.58
N LEU A 54 -3.59 -15.64 -12.78
CA LEU A 54 -4.80 -16.25 -12.20
C LEU A 54 -4.75 -16.42 -10.67
N GLY A 55 -3.66 -16.01 -10.01
CA GLY A 55 -3.46 -16.15 -8.57
C GLY A 55 -2.45 -15.16 -8.03
N LEU A 56 -2.43 -15.03 -6.70
CA LEU A 56 -1.54 -14.13 -5.97
C LEU A 56 -0.07 -14.49 -6.26
N ARG A 57 0.77 -13.48 -6.49
CA ARG A 57 2.21 -13.65 -6.68
C ARG A 57 2.99 -12.87 -5.64
N HIS A 58 4.27 -13.20 -5.53
CA HIS A 58 5.23 -12.45 -4.74
C HIS A 58 6.58 -12.37 -5.47
N VAL A 59 7.36 -11.34 -5.17
CA VAL A 59 8.68 -11.11 -5.75
C VAL A 59 9.66 -10.69 -4.67
N GLY A 60 10.87 -11.28 -4.69
CA GLY A 60 11.94 -10.93 -3.77
C GLY A 60 12.79 -9.79 -4.32
N LEU A 61 12.93 -8.71 -3.54
CA LEU A 61 13.66 -7.50 -3.89
C LEU A 61 14.68 -7.17 -2.80
N ARG A 62 15.51 -6.15 -3.06
CA ARG A 62 16.44 -5.57 -2.09
C ARG A 62 16.10 -4.12 -1.84
N THR A 63 16.10 -3.68 -0.57
CA THR A 63 16.01 -2.25 -0.27
C THR A 63 17.19 -1.50 -0.85
N VAL A 64 16.91 -0.33 -1.40
CA VAL A 64 17.89 0.58 -1.99
C VAL A 64 18.06 1.76 -1.04
N ASP A 65 19.32 2.15 -0.81
CA ASP A 65 19.63 3.29 0.04
C ASP A 65 19.03 4.59 -0.50
N ARG A 66 18.88 5.55 0.41
CA ARG A 66 18.15 6.81 0.15
C ARG A 66 18.76 7.61 -0.99
N ASP A 67 20.08 7.76 -0.99
CA ASP A 67 20.82 8.63 -1.89
C ASP A 67 20.90 8.02 -3.29
N THR A 68 21.17 6.72 -3.40
CA THR A 68 21.10 5.98 -4.66
C THR A 68 19.71 6.06 -5.26
N CYS A 69 18.65 5.86 -4.47
CA CYS A 69 17.29 5.93 -5.00
C CYS A 69 16.94 7.34 -5.53
N ALA A 70 17.22 8.38 -4.73
CA ALA A 70 16.98 9.77 -5.15
C ALA A 70 17.82 10.15 -6.39
N ALA A 71 19.09 9.73 -6.44
CA ALA A 71 19.96 9.97 -7.59
C ALA A 71 19.44 9.31 -8.88
N ARG A 72 18.92 8.08 -8.80
CA ARG A 72 18.37 7.38 -9.97
C ARG A 72 17.01 7.93 -10.42
N TRP A 73 16.19 8.41 -9.49
CA TRP A 73 14.90 9.01 -9.81
C TRP A 73 14.96 10.51 -10.19
N ARG A 74 16.11 11.17 -10.02
CA ARG A 74 16.29 12.63 -10.13
C ARG A 74 15.79 13.29 -11.43
N GLN A 75 15.79 12.57 -12.56
CA GLN A 75 15.29 13.10 -13.84
C GLN A 75 13.76 13.11 -13.94
N GLU A 76 13.10 12.24 -13.19
CA GLU A 76 11.66 11.98 -13.23
C GLU A 76 10.94 12.58 -12.00
N VAL A 77 11.61 12.55 -10.86
CA VAL A 77 11.19 13.11 -9.57
C VAL A 77 12.38 13.90 -9.00
N PRO A 78 12.45 15.23 -9.26
CA PRO A 78 13.60 16.05 -8.88
C PRO A 78 13.92 16.06 -7.38
N GLU A 79 12.88 15.94 -6.55
CA GLU A 79 12.94 15.78 -5.11
C GLU A 79 12.05 14.61 -4.69
N LEU A 80 12.66 13.44 -4.49
CA LEU A 80 11.96 12.27 -3.95
C LEU A 80 11.77 12.46 -2.44
N PRO A 81 10.56 12.40 -1.85
CA PRO A 81 10.36 12.67 -0.41
C PRO A 81 10.95 11.59 0.52
N ASP A 82 11.36 11.95 1.74
CA ASP A 82 11.91 10.99 2.74
C ASP A 82 10.87 9.95 3.20
N SER A 83 9.59 10.27 3.02
CA SER A 83 8.47 9.36 3.24
C SER A 83 8.34 8.23 2.20
N MET A 84 9.34 8.07 1.33
CA MET A 84 9.48 6.97 0.37
C MET A 84 10.54 5.95 0.79
N LEU A 85 10.31 4.71 0.38
CA LEU A 85 11.20 3.56 0.53
C LEU A 85 11.34 2.89 -0.84
N CYS A 86 12.57 2.61 -1.25
CA CYS A 86 12.84 2.06 -2.57
C CYS A 86 13.31 0.61 -2.49
N ALA A 87 12.91 -0.22 -3.46
CA ALA A 87 13.37 -1.59 -3.57
C ALA A 87 13.54 -2.03 -5.03
N GLY A 88 14.54 -2.86 -5.30
CA GLY A 88 14.79 -3.39 -6.65
C GLY A 88 16.10 -4.17 -6.76
N LEU A 89 16.26 -4.94 -7.83
CA LEU A 89 17.50 -5.66 -8.13
C LEU A 89 18.40 -4.80 -9.02
N LEU A 90 18.98 -3.74 -8.46
CA LEU A 90 19.72 -2.74 -9.23
C LEU A 90 20.90 -3.34 -10.01
N GLY A 91 21.04 -2.94 -11.28
CA GLY A 91 22.07 -3.46 -12.19
C GLY A 91 21.73 -4.82 -12.83
N VAL A 92 20.68 -5.51 -12.35
CA VAL A 92 20.22 -6.81 -12.88
C VAL A 92 18.81 -6.69 -13.48
N GLY A 93 17.88 -6.05 -12.77
CA GLY A 93 16.46 -6.00 -13.13
C GLY A 93 15.79 -7.37 -13.02
N GLY A 94 14.76 -7.60 -13.84
CA GLY A 94 14.09 -8.90 -13.96
C GLY A 94 13.13 -9.27 -12.83
N ALA A 95 12.93 -8.37 -11.86
CA ALA A 95 12.03 -8.55 -10.72
C ALA A 95 11.57 -7.19 -10.17
N SER A 96 10.26 -6.98 -10.09
CA SER A 96 9.62 -5.74 -9.61
C SER A 96 8.14 -5.97 -9.26
N THR A 97 7.54 -4.94 -8.65
CA THR A 97 6.10 -4.67 -8.70
C THR A 97 5.71 -4.06 -10.05
N CYS A 98 4.46 -4.23 -10.45
CA CYS A 98 3.99 -3.81 -11.77
C CYS A 98 2.61 -3.15 -11.70
N LYS A 99 2.05 -2.79 -12.87
CA LYS A 99 0.71 -2.19 -12.98
C LYS A 99 -0.32 -3.11 -12.30
N GLY A 100 -1.07 -2.56 -11.34
CA GLY A 100 -2.05 -3.29 -10.54
C GLY A 100 -1.55 -3.72 -9.15
N ASP A 101 -0.25 -3.59 -8.83
CA ASP A 101 0.27 -3.85 -7.48
C ASP A 101 0.23 -2.60 -6.57
N SER A 102 -0.16 -1.43 -7.07
CA SER A 102 -0.28 -0.19 -6.28
C SER A 102 -1.23 -0.38 -5.09
N GLY A 103 -0.78 0.01 -3.90
CA GLY A 103 -1.47 -0.28 -2.63
C GLY A 103 -1.10 -1.62 -1.99
N GLY A 104 -0.40 -2.51 -2.72
CA GLY A 104 0.09 -3.78 -2.20
C GLY A 104 1.21 -3.63 -1.16
N PRO A 105 1.44 -4.64 -0.31
CA PRO A 105 2.44 -4.57 0.75
C PRO A 105 3.85 -4.90 0.25
N LEU A 106 4.83 -4.12 0.71
CA LEU A 106 6.25 -4.47 0.71
C LEU A 106 6.63 -4.91 2.13
N VAL A 107 7.05 -6.18 2.25
CA VAL A 107 7.22 -6.87 3.54
C VAL A 107 8.70 -7.11 3.86
N TYR A 108 9.09 -6.80 5.09
CA TYR A 108 10.39 -7.11 5.69
C TYR A 108 10.17 -7.90 6.98
N ASN A 109 10.71 -9.13 7.08
CA ASN A 109 10.58 -9.99 8.27
C ASN A 109 9.13 -10.13 8.82
N GLY A 110 8.13 -10.20 7.93
CA GLY A 110 6.71 -10.29 8.30
C GLY A 110 6.03 -8.97 8.67
N VAL A 111 6.75 -7.84 8.62
CA VAL A 111 6.26 -6.48 8.86
C VAL A 111 6.05 -5.75 7.53
N VAL A 112 4.92 -5.06 7.36
CA VAL A 112 4.66 -4.22 6.18
C VAL A 112 5.40 -2.90 6.36
N VAL A 113 6.51 -2.74 5.64
CA VAL A 113 7.40 -1.57 5.73
C VAL A 113 7.19 -0.58 4.60
N GLY A 114 6.60 -1.02 3.49
CA GLY A 114 6.21 -0.18 2.37
C GLY A 114 4.81 -0.49 1.86
N VAL A 115 4.18 0.52 1.24
CA VAL A 115 2.97 0.36 0.41
C VAL A 115 3.34 0.73 -1.02
N THR A 116 3.25 -0.21 -1.95
CA THR A 116 3.63 -0.04 -3.37
C THR A 116 2.97 1.19 -3.97
N SER A 117 3.76 2.07 -4.59
CA SER A 117 3.26 3.33 -5.15
C SER A 117 3.47 3.42 -6.66
N PHE A 118 4.73 3.50 -7.11
CA PHE A 118 5.06 3.72 -8.52
C PHE A 118 6.43 3.12 -8.92
N GLY A 119 6.60 2.91 -10.23
CA GLY A 119 7.84 2.48 -10.87
C GLY A 119 7.86 2.99 -12.32
N LYS A 120 9.04 3.11 -12.94
CA LYS A 120 9.17 3.70 -14.30
C LYS A 120 8.63 2.77 -15.39
N ALA A 121 8.89 1.48 -15.22
CA ALA A 121 8.36 0.35 -15.98
C ALA A 121 8.52 -0.89 -15.09
N CYS A 122 7.98 -2.03 -15.49
CA CYS A 122 8.20 -3.28 -14.75
C CYS A 122 9.59 -3.85 -15.08
N ASP A 123 10.23 -4.42 -14.06
CA ASP A 123 11.46 -5.22 -14.05
C ASP A 123 12.75 -4.46 -14.45
N THR A 124 12.79 -3.14 -14.24
CA THR A 124 13.94 -2.33 -14.68
C THR A 124 15.20 -2.55 -13.83
N TYR A 125 16.36 -2.55 -14.48
CA TYR A 125 17.67 -2.62 -13.80
C TYR A 125 18.14 -1.26 -13.24
N PHE A 126 17.55 -0.16 -13.74
CA PHE A 126 17.96 1.20 -13.39
C PHE A 126 17.07 1.79 -12.30
N TYR A 127 15.78 1.98 -12.56
CA TYR A 127 14.83 2.56 -11.61
C TYR A 127 14.38 1.49 -10.61
N PRO A 128 14.65 1.66 -9.29
CA PRO A 128 14.02 0.86 -8.27
C PRO A 128 12.54 1.24 -8.14
N ASP A 129 11.70 0.31 -7.70
CA ASP A 129 10.32 0.59 -7.36
C ASP A 129 10.25 1.47 -6.12
N VAL A 130 9.25 2.34 -6.08
CA VAL A 130 9.01 3.27 -4.97
C VAL A 130 7.74 2.89 -4.24
N SER A 131 7.88 2.64 -2.95
CA SER A 131 6.81 2.42 -1.99
C SER A 131 6.72 3.60 -1.01
N THR A 132 5.52 3.91 -0.53
CA THR A 132 5.36 4.80 0.63
C THR A 132 5.95 4.11 1.87
N ARG A 133 6.93 4.74 2.54
CA ARG A 133 7.57 4.23 3.76
C ARG A 133 6.59 4.29 4.93
N VAL A 134 6.13 3.13 5.41
CA VAL A 134 5.07 3.02 6.42
C VAL A 134 5.45 3.68 7.74
N SER A 135 6.71 3.57 8.17
CA SER A 135 7.21 4.18 9.41
C SER A 135 7.14 5.71 9.44
N SER A 136 6.97 6.38 8.30
CA SER A 136 6.72 7.84 8.23
C SER A 136 5.25 8.21 8.54
N TYR A 137 4.36 7.22 8.54
CA TYR A 137 2.91 7.40 8.70
C TYR A 137 2.34 6.58 9.86
N THR A 138 3.13 5.77 10.58
CA THR A 138 2.66 4.92 11.69
C THR A 138 1.79 5.68 12.70
N ASP A 139 2.21 6.86 13.13
CA ASP A 139 1.45 7.66 14.11
C ASP A 139 0.13 8.17 13.52
N TRP A 140 0.14 8.59 12.24
CA TRP A 140 -1.08 8.96 11.52
C TRP A 140 -2.03 7.76 11.32
N ILE A 141 -1.51 6.56 11.03
CA ILE A 141 -2.30 5.32 10.94
C ILE A 141 -2.95 5.01 12.29
N ASN A 142 -2.16 5.00 13.36
CA ASN A 142 -2.65 4.72 14.72
C ASN A 142 -3.70 5.74 15.16
N ASN A 143 -3.46 7.03 14.94
CA ASN A 143 -4.41 8.09 15.23
C ASN A 143 -5.71 7.91 14.42
N THR A 144 -5.60 7.68 13.12
CA THR A 144 -6.77 7.44 12.23
C THR A 144 -7.59 6.23 12.68
N VAL A 145 -6.94 5.11 13.03
CA VAL A 145 -7.62 3.90 13.53
C VAL A 145 -8.24 4.13 14.91
N SER A 146 -7.62 4.93 15.78
CA SER A 146 -8.16 5.27 17.11
C SER A 146 -9.35 6.24 17.06
N GLN A 147 -9.40 7.13 16.07
CA GLN A 147 -10.51 8.06 15.86
C GLN A 147 -11.70 7.39 15.15
N ASN A 148 -11.44 6.41 14.28
CA ASN A 148 -12.45 5.63 13.58
C ASN A 148 -12.75 4.29 14.27
N GLN A 149 -12.65 4.23 15.61
CA GLN A 149 -13.02 3.04 16.38
C GLN A 149 -14.51 2.74 16.19
N VAL A 150 -14.78 1.75 15.35
CA VAL A 150 -16.10 1.12 15.20
C VAL A 150 -16.59 0.74 16.59
N VAL A 151 -17.70 1.35 17.03
CA VAL A 151 -18.36 0.97 18.27
C VAL A 151 -18.83 -0.48 18.10
N VAL A 152 -18.10 -1.41 18.71
CA VAL A 152 -18.52 -2.81 18.78
C VAL A 152 -19.72 -2.85 19.71
N VAL A 153 -20.92 -2.74 19.12
CA VAL A 153 -22.17 -2.98 19.83
C VAL A 153 -22.24 -4.46 20.17
N HIS A 154 -21.71 -4.82 21.33
CA HIS A 154 -22.05 -6.08 21.97
C HIS A 154 -23.56 -6.09 22.24
N LYS A 155 -24.31 -6.80 21.40
CA LYS A 155 -25.71 -7.15 21.63
C LYS A 155 -25.83 -8.17 22.77
N ASN A 156 -25.50 -7.75 23.99
CA ASN A 156 -25.95 -8.44 25.18
C ASN A 156 -27.29 -7.84 25.60
N SER A 157 -28.35 -8.64 25.46
CA SER A 157 -29.67 -8.34 26.00
C SER A 157 -29.58 -8.18 27.51
N HIS A 158 -29.53 -6.95 28.03
CA HIS A 158 -30.26 -6.48 29.21
C HIS A 158 -30.03 -4.97 29.40
N ASN A 159 -31.11 -4.18 29.46
CA ASN A 159 -31.10 -2.72 29.47
C ASN A 159 -30.27 -2.10 30.61
N THR A 160 -29.29 -1.25 30.28
CA THR A 160 -29.03 0.02 31.00
C THR A 160 -28.38 1.03 30.04
N ALA A 161 -28.73 2.30 30.23
CA ALA A 161 -28.52 3.46 29.35
C ALA A 161 -27.31 3.46 28.39
N VAL A 162 -27.58 3.59 27.08
CA VAL A 162 -26.64 4.08 26.06
C VAL A 162 -27.35 5.16 25.24
N ALA A 163 -26.75 6.34 25.15
CA ALA A 163 -27.16 7.43 24.27
C ALA A 163 -26.24 7.44 23.03
N ALA A 164 -26.68 7.73 21.81
CA ALA A 164 -28.02 8.11 21.33
C ALA A 164 -28.31 7.55 19.93
N ASP A 165 -29.60 7.58 19.55
CA ASP A 165 -30.18 7.28 18.23
C ASP A 165 -30.81 8.60 17.70
N VAL A 166 -31.08 8.87 16.41
CA VAL A 166 -31.35 8.02 15.25
C VAL A 166 -30.84 8.71 13.95
N THR A 167 -30.57 7.96 12.87
CA THR A 167 -31.27 8.05 11.56
C THR A 167 -30.46 7.46 10.39
N SER A 168 -31.11 6.54 9.66
CA SER A 168 -30.63 5.99 8.38
C SER A 168 -30.77 7.02 7.25
N LEU A 169 -29.80 7.07 6.32
CA LEU A 169 -30.00 7.59 4.96
C LEU A 169 -28.92 7.06 4.00
N MET A 170 -29.34 6.27 3.01
CA MET A 170 -28.55 6.00 1.80
C MET A 170 -28.77 7.11 0.77
N LEU A 171 -27.77 7.43 -0.06
CA LEU A 171 -27.89 7.50 -1.54
C LEU A 171 -26.61 8.00 -2.24
N LEU A 172 -26.19 7.23 -3.26
CA LEU A 172 -25.49 7.62 -4.50
C LEU A 172 -24.61 8.90 -4.55
N ALA A 173 -23.32 8.72 -4.25
CA ALA A 173 -22.19 9.22 -5.04
C ALA A 173 -21.06 8.17 -4.85
N PHE A 174 -20.44 7.60 -5.88
CA PHE A 174 -19.40 8.25 -6.69
C PHE A 174 -19.16 7.48 -8.01
N ALA A 175 -20.09 7.59 -8.98
CA ALA A 175 -19.82 7.15 -10.36
C ALA A 175 -19.10 8.24 -11.20
N THR A 176 -19.00 9.46 -10.67
CA THR A 176 -18.52 10.65 -11.40
C THR A 176 -17.09 11.08 -11.03
N SER A 177 -16.58 10.76 -9.82
CA SER A 177 -15.20 11.06 -9.45
C SER A 177 -14.17 10.16 -10.15
N ILE A 178 -14.58 8.97 -10.60
CA ILE A 178 -13.74 8.11 -11.44
C ILE A 178 -13.46 8.76 -12.81
N TRP A 179 -14.41 9.51 -13.38
CA TRP A 179 -14.20 10.21 -14.65
C TRP A 179 -13.31 11.45 -14.53
N ILE A 180 -13.42 12.20 -13.43
CA ILE A 180 -12.62 13.42 -13.20
C ILE A 180 -11.13 13.08 -12.97
N MET A 181 -10.83 11.97 -12.30
CA MET A 181 -9.44 11.59 -12.01
C MET A 181 -8.68 11.06 -13.24
N TYR A 182 -9.37 10.62 -14.29
CA TYR A 182 -8.72 10.20 -15.56
C TYR A 182 -8.50 11.35 -16.56
N SER A 183 -9.29 12.43 -16.52
CA SER A 183 -9.13 13.55 -17.48
C SER A 183 -7.95 14.46 -17.16
N GLU A 184 -7.71 14.76 -15.87
CA GLU A 184 -6.62 15.67 -15.45
C GLU A 184 -5.23 15.06 -15.68
N PHE A 185 -5.07 13.75 -15.49
CA PHE A 185 -3.78 13.05 -15.69
C PHE A 185 -3.38 12.87 -17.16
N SER A 186 -4.25 13.24 -18.11
CA SER A 186 -4.03 13.05 -19.55
C SER A 186 -3.55 14.31 -20.28
N LEU A 187 -3.26 15.41 -19.56
CA LEU A 187 -2.90 16.72 -20.13
C LEU A 187 -1.52 17.28 -19.71
N PHE A 188 -0.69 16.46 -19.05
CA PHE A 188 0.73 16.76 -18.82
C PHE A 188 1.63 15.55 -19.15
N PHE A 189 1.65 15.17 -20.43
CA PHE A 189 2.76 14.47 -21.11
C PHE A 189 2.78 14.87 -22.58
#